data_AF-A0A254TP29-F1
#
_entry.id   AF-A0A254TP29-F1
#
_cell.length_a   1.000
_cell.length_b   1.000
_cell.length_c   1.000
_cell.angle_alpha   90.00
_cell.angle_beta   90.00
_cell.angle_gamma   90.00
#
_symmetry.space_group_name_H-M   'P 1'
#
loop_
_entity.id
_entity.type
_entity.pdbx_description
1 polymer ?
#
loop_
_entity_poly.entity_id
_entity_poly.type
_entity_poly.pdbx_seq_one_letter_code
_entity_poly.pdbx_strand_id
1 'polypeptide(L)'
;MNAPRDPNISDEVWDQLQLDKAAARFHQEGINSLHKITARLRSEATKYESVIRQADSDSQESECQQKLTKVRQLLEKFQESLAEKEKAAQEERDIQERLKELGNCPFGYEWIRQRDGYRCGGGMHFVSFSEI
;
A
#
# COMPACT_ATOMS: atom_id res chain seq x y z
N MET A 1 6.03 -9.01 16.80
CA MET A 1 6.92 -8.90 17.97
C MET A 1 7.85 -7.71 17.72
N ASN A 2 7.92 -6.73 18.61
CA ASN A 2 8.84 -5.60 18.45
C ASN A 2 10.27 -6.12 18.64
N ALA A 3 11.13 -5.92 17.63
CA ALA A 3 12.55 -6.26 17.73
C ALA A 3 13.20 -5.46 18.88
N PRO A 4 13.96 -6.10 19.80
CA PRO A 4 14.72 -5.38 20.80
C PRO A 4 15.70 -4.41 20.11
N ARG A 5 15.84 -3.20 20.68
CA ARG A 5 16.78 -2.18 20.21
C ARG A 5 18.21 -2.66 20.44
N ASP A 6 19.07 -2.51 19.43
CA ASP A 6 20.50 -2.74 19.60
C ASP A 6 21.15 -1.61 20.44
N PRO A 7 22.01 -1.93 21.43
CA PRO A 7 22.64 -0.91 22.26
C PRO A 7 23.73 -0.09 21.56
N ASN A 8 24.25 -0.53 20.40
CA ASN A 8 25.31 0.14 19.66
C ASN A 8 24.80 1.14 18.60
N ILE A 9 23.48 1.29 18.44
CA ILE A 9 22.90 2.29 17.55
C ILE A 9 22.50 3.54 18.34
N SER A 10 22.77 4.72 17.76
CA SER A 10 22.39 6.00 18.34
C SER A 10 20.86 6.12 18.46
N ASP A 11 20.42 6.97 19.39
CA ASP A 11 18.99 7.28 19.56
C ASP A 11 18.37 7.78 18.26
N GLU A 12 19.07 8.66 17.55
CA GLU A 12 18.63 9.22 16.28
C GLU A 12 18.36 8.14 15.21
N VAL A 13 19.28 7.17 15.05
CA VAL A 13 19.10 6.08 14.07
C VAL A 13 17.94 5.17 14.48
N TRP A 14 17.79 4.91 15.78
CA TRP A 14 16.70 4.08 16.27
C TRP A 14 15.34 4.74 16.11
N ASP A 15 15.24 6.02 16.46
CA ASP A 15 14.00 6.80 16.36
C ASP A 15 13.57 6.93 14.90
N GLN A 16 14.51 7.20 13.99
CA GLN A 16 14.23 7.21 12.55
C GLN A 16 13.71 5.84 12.07
N LEU A 17 14.33 4.74 12.51
CA LEU A 17 13.84 3.40 12.16
C LEU A 17 12.42 3.13 12.67
N GLN A 18 12.04 3.65 13.85
CA GLN A 18 10.66 3.52 14.33
C GLN A 18 9.69 4.32 13.46
N LEU A 19 10.07 5.54 13.06
CA LEU A 19 9.29 6.36 12.13
C LEU A 19 9.11 5.65 10.78
N ASP A 20 10.16 5.07 10.23
CA ASP A 20 10.13 4.36 8.96
C ASP A 20 9.23 3.11 9.03
N LYS A 21 9.29 2.35 10.13
CA LYS A 21 8.36 1.22 10.37
C LYS A 21 6.90 1.68 10.45
N ALA A 22 6.65 2.81 11.12
CA ALA A 22 5.30 3.38 11.21
C ALA A 22 4.83 3.83 9.82
N ALA A 23 5.68 4.51 9.06
CA ALA A 23 5.38 4.95 7.69
C ALA A 23 5.07 3.75 6.78
N ALA A 24 5.89 2.69 6.80
CA ALA A 24 5.64 1.47 6.04
C ALA A 24 4.28 0.83 6.39
N ARG A 25 3.93 0.79 7.68
CA ARG A 25 2.61 0.31 8.13
C ARG A 25 1.47 1.18 7.60
N PHE A 26 1.57 2.50 7.73
CA PHE A 26 0.55 3.42 7.21
C PHE A 26 0.40 3.30 5.69
N HIS A 27 1.49 3.12 4.96
CA HIS A 27 1.43 2.86 3.52
C HIS A 27 0.66 1.57 3.20
N GLN A 28 0.95 0.47 3.90
CA GLN A 28 0.23 -0.79 3.71
C GLN A 28 -1.25 -0.68 4.08
N GLU A 29 -1.58 0.01 5.17
CA GLU A 29 -2.97 0.28 5.57
C GLU A 29 -3.70 1.17 4.55
N GLY A 30 -2.99 2.13 3.95
CA GLY A 30 -3.49 2.98 2.87
C GLY A 30 -3.86 2.16 1.62
N ILE A 31 -2.98 1.25 1.18
CA ILE A 31 -3.25 0.32 0.09
C ILE A 31 -4.48 -0.55 0.40
N ASN A 32 -4.52 -1.16 1.58
CA ASN A 32 -5.66 -1.98 2.01
C ASN A 32 -6.98 -1.19 2.04
N SER A 33 -6.92 0.10 2.39
CA SER A 33 -8.09 0.98 2.37
C SER A 33 -8.54 1.31 0.94
N LEU A 34 -7.60 1.57 0.03
CA LEU A 34 -7.89 1.76 -1.40
C LEU A 34 -8.55 0.52 -2.02
N HIS A 35 -8.09 -0.69 -1.68
CA HIS A 35 -8.75 -1.94 -2.09
C HIS A 35 -10.22 -1.99 -1.66
N LYS A 36 -10.51 -1.68 -0.38
CA LYS A 36 -11.87 -1.69 0.16
C LYS A 36 -12.77 -0.67 -0.52
N ILE A 37 -12.28 0.55 -0.74
CA ILE A 37 -13.03 1.62 -1.41
C ILE A 37 -13.31 1.21 -2.86
N THR A 38 -12.29 0.72 -3.59
CA THR A 38 -12.43 0.26 -4.98
C THR A 38 -13.44 -0.87 -5.11
N ALA A 39 -13.39 -1.87 -4.21
CA ALA A 39 -14.35 -2.96 -4.19
C ALA A 39 -15.78 -2.49 -3.91
N ARG A 40 -15.96 -1.53 -2.98
CA ARG A 40 -17.26 -0.92 -2.68
C ARG A 40 -17.82 -0.17 -3.89
N LEU A 41 -17.02 0.69 -4.52
CA LEU A 41 -17.43 1.46 -5.70
C LEU A 41 -17.80 0.54 -6.87
N ARG A 42 -17.06 -0.56 -7.07
CA ARG A 42 -17.40 -1.57 -8.07
C ARG A 42 -18.75 -2.22 -7.79
N SER A 43 -19.00 -2.64 -6.54
CA SER A 43 -20.30 -3.21 -6.14
C SER A 43 -21.44 -2.20 -6.36
N GLU A 44 -21.21 -0.93 -6.06
CA GLU A 44 -22.18 0.14 -6.24
C GLU A 44 -22.47 0.41 -7.73
N ALA A 45 -21.46 0.42 -8.58
CA ALA A 45 -21.63 0.52 -10.03
C ALA A 45 -22.50 -0.63 -10.58
N THR A 46 -22.21 -1.88 -10.20
CA THR A 46 -23.00 -3.04 -10.61
C THR A 46 -24.45 -2.97 -10.12
N LYS A 47 -24.70 -2.43 -8.92
CA LYS A 47 -26.06 -2.20 -8.43
C LYS A 47 -26.80 -1.20 -9.29
N TYR A 48 -26.21 -0.05 -9.59
CA TYR A 48 -26.86 0.95 -10.46
C TYR A 48 -27.08 0.42 -11.87
N GLU A 49 -26.14 -0.33 -12.45
CA GLU A 49 -26.32 -1.00 -13.74
C GLU A 49 -27.50 -1.98 -13.73
N SER A 50 -27.67 -2.75 -12.64
CA SER A 50 -28.82 -3.65 -12.49
C SER A 50 -30.14 -2.89 -12.36
N VAL A 51 -30.15 -1.77 -11.62
CA VAL A 51 -31.35 -0.94 -11.45
C VAL A 51 -31.75 -0.29 -12.77
N ILE A 52 -30.79 0.23 -13.54
CA ILE A 52 -31.03 0.79 -14.89
C ILE A 52 -31.65 -0.27 -15.80
N ARG A 53 -31.13 -1.50 -15.78
CA ARG A 53 -31.66 -2.61 -16.59
C ARG A 53 -33.11 -2.98 -16.23
N GLN A 54 -33.52 -2.76 -14.99
CA GLN A 54 -34.84 -3.09 -14.47
C GLN A 54 -35.72 -1.84 -14.29
N ALA A 55 -35.33 -0.70 -14.85
CA ALA A 55 -36.09 0.53 -14.67
C ALA A 55 -37.40 0.47 -15.48
N ASP A 56 -38.52 0.66 -14.79
CA ASP A 56 -39.85 0.70 -15.41
C ASP A 56 -40.28 2.13 -15.79
N SER A 57 -39.43 3.13 -15.57
CA SER A 57 -39.68 4.53 -15.94
C SER A 57 -38.39 5.28 -16.30
N ASP A 58 -38.50 6.16 -17.30
CA ASP A 58 -37.39 7.01 -17.78
C ASP A 58 -36.81 7.91 -16.67
N SER A 59 -37.64 8.33 -15.71
CA SER A 59 -37.21 9.15 -14.57
C SER A 59 -36.26 8.38 -13.64
N GLN A 60 -36.64 7.14 -13.28
CA GLN A 60 -35.79 6.26 -12.48
C GLN A 60 -34.49 5.90 -13.20
N GLU A 61 -34.58 5.66 -14.51
CA GLU A 61 -33.41 5.37 -15.34
C GLU A 61 -32.42 6.54 -15.34
N SER A 62 -32.90 7.75 -15.63
CA SER A 62 -32.08 8.97 -15.68
C SER A 62 -31.36 9.25 -14.36
N GLU A 63 -32.06 9.12 -13.23
CA GLU A 63 -31.45 9.30 -11.91
C GLU A 63 -30.34 8.27 -11.64
N CYS A 64 -30.59 6.99 -11.97
CA CYS A 64 -29.61 5.93 -11.78
C CYS A 64 -28.41 6.06 -12.72
N GLN A 65 -28.61 6.52 -13.95
CA GLN A 65 -27.54 6.81 -14.91
C GLN A 65 -26.61 7.93 -14.42
N GLN A 66 -27.15 8.99 -13.82
CA GLN A 66 -26.35 10.07 -13.23
C GLN A 66 -25.49 9.55 -12.06
N LYS A 67 -26.09 8.75 -11.16
CA LYS A 67 -25.36 8.12 -10.04
C LYS A 67 -24.29 7.16 -10.54
N LEU A 68 -24.61 6.30 -11.51
CA LEU A 68 -23.65 5.39 -12.13
C LEU A 68 -22.45 6.13 -12.73
N THR A 69 -22.70 7.22 -13.45
CA THR A 69 -21.64 8.05 -14.03
C THR A 69 -20.72 8.59 -12.95
N LYS A 70 -21.27 9.09 -11.83
CA LYS A 70 -20.46 9.60 -10.72
C LYS A 70 -19.64 8.50 -10.05
N VAL A 71 -20.24 7.32 -9.81
CA VAL A 71 -19.55 6.18 -9.22
C VAL A 71 -18.43 5.68 -10.13
N ARG A 72 -18.65 5.61 -11.44
CA ARG A 72 -17.62 5.21 -12.42
C ARG A 72 -16.43 6.16 -12.43
N GLN A 73 -16.67 7.47 -12.42
CA GLN A 73 -15.60 8.47 -12.33
C GLN A 73 -14.78 8.35 -11.04
N LEU A 74 -15.44 8.06 -9.91
CA LEU A 74 -14.73 7.82 -8.66
C LEU A 74 -13.95 6.51 -8.72
N LEU A 75 -14.56 5.44 -9.22
CA LEU A 75 -13.94 4.14 -9.35
C LEU A 75 -12.65 4.20 -10.17
N GLU A 76 -12.68 4.87 -11.32
CA GLU A 76 -11.50 5.07 -12.18
C GLU A 76 -10.35 5.75 -11.40
N LYS A 77 -10.62 6.87 -10.73
CA LYS A 77 -9.61 7.58 -9.92
C LYS A 77 -9.00 6.72 -8.82
N PHE A 78 -9.82 5.95 -8.13
CA PHE A 78 -9.35 5.07 -7.06
C PHE A 78 -8.59 3.85 -7.60
N GLN A 79 -8.96 3.34 -8.78
CA GLN A 79 -8.23 2.27 -9.46
C GLN A 79 -6.85 2.72 -9.94
N GLU A 80 -6.74 3.92 -10.52
CA GLU A 80 -5.46 4.51 -10.91
C GLU A 80 -4.53 4.67 -9.70
N SER A 81 -5.05 5.26 -8.62
CA SER A 81 -4.28 5.43 -7.38
C SER A 81 -3.85 4.09 -6.77
N LEU A 82 -4.75 3.09 -6.77
CA LEU A 82 -4.42 1.76 -6.30
C LEU A 82 -3.33 1.11 -7.14
N ALA A 83 -3.41 1.18 -8.47
CA ALA A 83 -2.43 0.60 -9.38
C ALA A 83 -1.04 1.24 -9.20
N GLU A 84 -0.96 2.55 -9.01
CA GLU A 84 0.31 3.24 -8.72
C GLU A 84 0.93 2.74 -7.41
N LYS A 85 0.12 2.65 -6.34
CA LYS A 85 0.60 2.18 -5.03
C LYS A 85 0.97 0.70 -5.03
N GLU A 86 0.23 -0.14 -5.77
CA GLU A 86 0.56 -1.57 -5.91
C GLU A 86 1.84 -1.78 -6.71
N LYS A 87 2.08 -0.97 -7.74
CA LYS A 87 3.33 -1.00 -8.50
C LYS A 87 4.53 -0.68 -7.60
N ALA A 88 4.45 0.41 -6.85
CA ALA A 88 5.50 0.76 -5.89
C ALA A 88 5.68 -0.35 -4.83
N ALA A 89 4.59 -0.93 -4.34
CA ALA A 89 4.66 -2.05 -3.39
C ALA A 89 5.25 -3.33 -4.01
N GLN A 90 5.10 -3.55 -5.32
CA GLN A 90 5.73 -4.66 -6.02
C GLN A 90 7.24 -4.43 -6.17
N GLU A 91 7.65 -3.22 -6.58
CA GLU A 91 9.07 -2.85 -6.67
C GLU A 91 9.74 -3.02 -5.29
N GLU A 92 9.07 -2.64 -4.20
CA GLU A 92 9.56 -2.92 -2.85
C GLU A 92 9.67 -4.42 -2.56
N ARG A 93 8.67 -5.24 -2.94
CA ARG A 93 8.74 -6.70 -2.74
C ARG A 93 9.92 -7.31 -3.48
N ASP A 94 10.17 -6.89 -4.72
CA ASP A 94 11.28 -7.39 -5.53
C ASP A 94 12.64 -7.05 -4.89
N ILE A 95 12.78 -5.84 -4.35
CA ILE A 95 13.98 -5.44 -3.59
C ILE A 95 14.12 -6.26 -2.31
N GLN A 96 13.02 -6.48 -1.59
CA GLN A 96 13.03 -7.31 -0.37
C GLN A 96 13.43 -8.76 -0.66
N GLU A 97 13.03 -9.31 -1.80
CA GLU A 97 13.48 -10.63 -2.26
C GLU A 97 14.97 -10.63 -2.55
N ARG A 98 15.46 -9.62 -3.28
CA ARG A 98 16.91 -9.47 -3.55
C ARG A 98 17.74 -9.30 -2.28
N LEU A 99 17.23 -8.56 -1.30
CA LEU A 99 17.87 -8.40 0.01
C LEU A 99 17.93 -9.70 0.82
N LYS A 100 17.04 -10.67 0.57
CA LYS A 100 17.16 -12.01 1.16
C LYS A 100 18.33 -12.77 0.54
N GLU A 101 18.55 -12.61 -0.76
CA GLU A 101 19.64 -13.27 -1.49
C GLU A 101 21.02 -12.69 -1.14
N LEU A 102 21.12 -11.36 -1.03
CA LEU A 102 22.38 -10.65 -0.72
C LEU A 102 22.87 -10.90 0.71
N GLY A 103 21.99 -11.35 1.60
CA GLY A 103 22.30 -11.70 2.97
C GLY A 103 21.23 -11.19 3.91
N ASN A 104 20.33 -12.08 4.35
CA ASN A 104 19.39 -11.79 5.42
C ASN A 104 20.12 -11.22 6.64
N CYS A 105 19.46 -10.31 7.37
CA CYS A 105 19.81 -10.09 8.76
C CYS A 105 19.87 -11.47 9.46
N PRO A 106 20.98 -11.85 10.12
CA PRO A 106 21.14 -13.18 10.74
C PRO A 106 20.03 -13.53 11.75
N PHE A 107 19.36 -12.50 12.28
CA PHE A 107 18.27 -12.61 13.23
C PHE A 107 16.87 -12.68 12.58
N GLY A 108 16.78 -12.69 11.25
CA GLY A 108 15.52 -12.80 10.52
C GLY A 108 14.65 -11.53 10.54
N TYR A 109 15.21 -10.38 10.93
CA TYR A 109 14.46 -9.12 10.89
C TYR A 109 14.17 -8.67 9.46
N GLU A 110 12.98 -8.10 9.28
CA GLU A 110 12.56 -7.46 8.03
C GLU A 110 13.46 -6.26 7.69
N TRP A 111 13.66 -6.02 6.40
CA TRP A 111 14.36 -4.84 5.91
C TRP A 111 13.38 -3.67 5.78
N ILE A 112 13.69 -2.56 6.42
CA ILE A 112 12.88 -1.35 6.41
C ILE A 112 13.58 -0.34 5.51
N ARG A 113 12.87 0.13 4.48
CA ARG A 113 13.39 1.17 3.58
C ARG A 113 13.62 2.46 4.36
N GLN A 114 14.80 3.04 4.16
CA GLN A 114 15.18 4.36 4.65
C GLN A 114 15.57 5.24 3.46
N ARG A 115 15.93 6.50 3.74
CA ARG A 115 16.28 7.50 2.72
C ARG A 115 17.38 7.05 1.75
N ASP A 116 18.39 6.34 2.25
CA ASP A 116 19.62 6.03 1.50
C ASP A 116 19.87 4.52 1.32
N GLY A 117 18.90 3.68 1.69
CA GLY A 117 19.05 2.23 1.67
C GLY A 117 17.98 1.50 2.48
N TYR A 118 18.35 0.34 2.99
CA TYR A 118 17.50 -0.50 3.84
C TYR A 118 18.22 -0.83 5.13
N ARG A 119 17.49 -0.76 6.25
CA ARG A 119 17.98 -1.13 7.57
C ARG A 119 17.16 -2.27 8.14
N CYS A 120 17.80 -3.25 8.76
CA CYS A 120 17.06 -4.34 9.38
C CYS A 120 16.22 -3.83 10.56
N GLY A 121 15.14 -4.52 10.90
CA GLY A 121 14.24 -4.13 11.98
C GLY A 121 14.87 -4.02 13.37
N GLY A 122 16.04 -4.64 13.61
CA GLY A 122 16.84 -4.49 14.83
C GLY A 122 17.81 -3.30 14.81
N GLY A 123 18.00 -2.66 13.64
CA GLY A 123 18.83 -1.47 13.45
C GLY A 123 20.31 -1.73 13.17
N MET A 124 20.81 -2.94 13.43
CA MET A 124 22.23 -3.31 13.32
C MET A 124 22.78 -3.34 11.89
N HIS A 125 22.00 -3.85 10.94
CA HIS A 125 22.46 -4.08 9.57
C HIS A 125 21.85 -3.03 8.64
N PHE A 126 22.67 -2.50 7.74
CA PHE A 126 22.27 -1.52 6.73
C PHE A 126 22.88 -1.90 5.38
N VAL A 127 22.08 -1.75 4.33
CA VAL A 127 22.48 -1.96 2.92
C VAL A 127 22.07 -0.72 2.16
N SER A 128 23.01 -0.03 1.53
CA SER A 128 22.74 1.15 0.72
C SER A 128 22.07 0.77 -0.60
N PHE A 129 21.39 1.73 -1.25
CA PHE A 129 20.81 1.46 -2.57
C PHE A 129 21.86 1.09 -3.63
N SER A 130 23.10 1.55 -3.48
CA SER A 130 24.21 1.21 -4.39
C SER A 130 24.65 -0.25 -4.29
N GLU A 131 24.33 -0.93 -3.19
CA GLU A 131 24.67 -2.34 -2.93
C GLU A 131 23.56 -3.31 -3.35
N ILE A 132 22.41 -2.76 -3.78
CA ILE A 132 21.24 -3.51 -4.30
C ILE A 132 21.27 -3.38 -5.82
#